data_AF-A0A366JB92-F1
#
_entry.id   AF-A0A366JB92-F1
#
_cell.length_a   1.000
_cell.length_b   1.000
_cell.length_c   1.000
_cell.angle_alpha   90.00
_cell.angle_beta   90.00
_cell.angle_gamma   90.00
#
_symmetry.space_group_name_H-M   'P 1'
#
loop_
_entity.id
_entity.type
_entity.pdbx_description
1 polymer ?
#
loop_
_entity_poly.entity_id
_entity_poly.type
_entity_poly.pdbx_seq_one_letter_code
_entity_poly.pdbx_strand_id
1 'polypeptide(L)'
;MQYSVGVEYALHCLVYLIDVPPNESIGIKDLAEFQGLSETYLSKVFGKLSKAGIVSSVPGVKGGYRLFKSPEDISFWDVVEAVEGPKPIFQCKNIKDNGYLYRENCCTAPSSCTINLVMLSAEEKMRDFLRGKNLSWLNE
;
A
#
# COMPACT_ATOMS: atom_id res chain seq x y z
N MET A 1 10.11 -10.54 1.28
CA MET A 1 9.50 -9.31 1.85
C MET A 1 8.02 -9.61 1.97
N GLN A 2 7.44 -9.37 3.14
CA GLN A 2 6.01 -9.52 3.40
C GLN A 2 5.48 -8.11 3.64
N TYR A 3 4.32 -7.76 3.09
CA TYR A 3 3.65 -6.53 3.49
C TYR A 3 3.43 -6.53 5.00
N SER A 4 3.49 -5.36 5.62
CA SER A 4 3.15 -5.24 7.03
C SER A 4 1.69 -5.61 7.24
N VAL A 5 1.39 -6.14 8.42
CA VAL A 5 0.00 -6.39 8.86
C VAL A 5 -0.83 -5.09 8.85
N GLY A 6 -0.18 -3.92 8.82
CA GLY A 6 -0.87 -2.64 8.66
C GLY A 6 -1.65 -2.51 7.36
N VAL A 7 -1.22 -3.18 6.27
CA VAL A 7 -1.97 -3.21 5.00
C VAL A 7 -3.26 -3.99 5.16
N GLU A 8 -3.19 -5.16 5.81
CA GLU A 8 -4.36 -6.00 6.10
C GLU A 8 -5.38 -5.23 6.95
N TYR A 9 -4.94 -4.63 8.06
CA TYR A 9 -5.82 -3.83 8.90
C TYR A 9 -6.39 -2.60 8.17
N ALA A 10 -5.60 -1.94 7.32
CA ALA A 10 -6.09 -0.83 6.50
C ALA A 10 -7.22 -1.28 5.59
N LEU A 11 -7.02 -2.34 4.80
CA LEU A 11 -8.04 -2.86 3.88
C LEU A 11 -9.30 -3.28 4.64
N HIS A 12 -9.17 -4.04 5.73
CA HIS A 12 -10.32 -4.46 6.53
C HIS A 12 -11.07 -3.27 7.13
N CYS A 13 -10.37 -2.24 7.64
CA CYS A 13 -11.05 -1.06 8.16
C CYS A 13 -11.74 -0.23 7.08
N LEU A 14 -11.16 -0.16 5.87
CA LEU A 14 -11.73 0.60 4.76
C LEU A 14 -13.05 0.00 4.27
N VAL A 15 -13.27 -1.32 4.40
CA VAL A 15 -14.56 -1.96 4.11
C VAL A 15 -15.69 -1.30 4.90
N TYR A 16 -15.48 -1.04 6.19
CA TYR A 16 -16.49 -0.39 7.04
C TYR A 16 -16.77 1.06 6.65
N LEU A 17 -15.93 1.68 5.82
CA LEU A 17 -16.12 3.04 5.34
C LEU A 17 -16.79 3.13 3.98
N ILE A 18 -16.97 2.00 3.26
CA ILE A 18 -17.56 1.96 1.92
C ILE A 18 -19.01 2.46 1.95
N ASP A 19 -19.81 1.97 2.90
CA ASP A 19 -21.24 2.27 3.00
C ASP A 19 -21.55 3.45 3.94
N VAL A 20 -20.52 4.16 4.43
CA VAL A 20 -20.71 5.30 5.32
C VAL A 20 -21.23 6.49 4.50
N PRO A 21 -22.39 7.07 4.87
CA PRO A 21 -22.92 8.24 4.16
C PRO A 21 -21.92 9.40 4.13
N PRO A 22 -21.93 10.25 3.08
CA PRO A 22 -20.94 11.32 2.91
C PRO A 22 -20.80 12.27 4.12
N ASN A 23 -21.85 12.47 4.92
CA ASN A 23 -21.84 13.38 6.07
C ASN A 23 -21.56 12.68 7.41
N GLU A 24 -21.27 11.39 7.38
CA GLU A 24 -20.96 10.59 8.56
C GLU A 24 -19.50 10.16 8.57
N SER A 25 -19.03 9.71 9.72
CA SER A 25 -17.67 9.21 9.91
C SER A 25 -17.63 8.18 11.04
N ILE A 26 -16.72 7.22 10.95
CA ILE A 26 -16.51 6.22 11.99
C ILE A 26 -15.32 6.63 12.87
N GLY A 27 -15.48 6.56 14.19
CA GLY A 27 -14.43 6.86 15.13
C GLY A 27 -13.27 5.87 15.02
N ILE A 28 -12.04 6.37 15.17
CA ILE A 28 -10.84 5.50 15.17
C ILE A 28 -10.87 4.47 16.31
N LYS A 29 -11.51 4.85 17.42
CA LYS A 29 -11.73 3.98 18.57
C LYS A 29 -12.61 2.79 18.22
N ASP A 30 -13.73 3.03 17.54
CA ASP A 30 -14.67 1.98 17.16
C ASP A 30 -14.03 1.00 16.17
N LEU A 31 -13.30 1.52 15.17
CA LEU A 31 -12.55 0.69 14.23
C LEU A 31 -11.46 -0.14 14.94
N ALA A 32 -10.75 0.46 15.91
CA ALA A 32 -9.71 -0.23 16.66
C ALA A 32 -10.28 -1.34 17.53
N GLU A 33 -11.40 -1.08 18.24
CA GLU A 33 -12.10 -2.07 19.05
C GLU A 33 -12.62 -3.23 18.20
N PHE A 34 -13.22 -2.92 17.05
CA PHE A 34 -13.73 -3.93 16.12
C PHE A 34 -12.61 -4.86 15.59
N GLN A 35 -11.42 -4.31 15.32
CA GLN A 35 -10.27 -5.08 14.84
C GLN A 35 -9.41 -5.70 15.96
N GLY A 36 -9.75 -5.47 17.24
CA GLY A 36 -8.95 -5.92 18.37
C GLY A 36 -7.56 -5.26 18.45
N LEU A 37 -7.46 -3.99 18.03
CA LEU A 37 -6.23 -3.22 17.94
C LEU A 37 -6.18 -2.07 18.95
N SER A 38 -4.97 -1.55 19.20
CA SER A 38 -4.83 -0.28 19.92
C SER A 38 -5.18 0.90 19.01
N GLU A 39 -5.88 1.90 19.58
CA GLU A 39 -6.22 3.15 18.89
C GLU A 39 -4.98 3.84 18.32
N THR A 40 -3.88 3.84 19.08
CA THR A 40 -2.59 4.45 18.67
C THR A 40 -2.02 3.78 17.42
N TYR A 41 -2.11 2.45 17.32
CA TYR A 41 -1.62 1.73 16.15
C TYR A 41 -2.47 2.06 14.92
N LEU A 42 -3.80 1.96 15.06
CA LEU A 42 -4.69 2.20 13.94
C LEU A 42 -4.65 3.67 13.49
N SER A 43 -4.50 4.61 14.43
CA SER A 43 -4.31 6.04 14.14
C SER A 43 -3.06 6.30 13.29
N LYS A 44 -1.96 5.55 13.52
CA LYS A 44 -0.76 5.67 12.68
C LYS A 44 -1.01 5.18 11.26
N VAL A 45 -1.73 4.07 11.10
CA VAL A 45 -2.11 3.53 9.78
C VAL A 45 -3.02 4.52 9.04
N PHE A 46 -4.09 4.97 9.70
CA PHE A 46 -5.04 5.94 9.14
C PHE A 46 -4.41 7.32 8.86
N GLY A 47 -3.40 7.72 9.65
CA GLY A 47 -2.61 8.91 9.36
C GLY A 47 -1.86 8.82 8.04
N LYS A 48 -1.40 7.62 7.63
CA LYS A 48 -0.80 7.40 6.30
C LYS A 48 -1.85 7.45 5.19
N LEU A 49 -2.99 6.78 5.38
CA LEU A 49 -4.10 6.80 4.43
C LEU A 49 -4.66 8.22 4.21
N SER A 50 -4.72 9.02 5.27
CA SER A 50 -5.14 10.43 5.22
C SER A 50 -4.17 11.28 4.41
N LYS A 51 -2.86 11.12 4.63
CA LYS A 51 -1.82 11.79 3.83
C LYS A 51 -1.85 11.39 2.36
N ALA A 52 -2.25 10.16 2.05
CA ALA A 52 -2.43 9.67 0.68
C ALA A 52 -3.75 10.12 0.04
N GLY A 53 -4.63 10.81 0.77
CA GLY A 53 -5.93 11.26 0.26
C GLY A 53 -6.91 10.10 0.01
N ILE A 54 -6.77 8.99 0.74
CA ILE A 54 -7.69 7.86 0.70
C ILE A 54 -8.86 8.10 1.68
N VAL A 55 -8.54 8.60 2.87
CA VAL A 55 -9.53 8.96 3.90
C VAL A 55 -9.41 10.43 4.28
N SER A 56 -10.49 11.00 4.77
CA SER A 56 -10.50 12.31 5.42
C SER A 56 -10.78 12.14 6.92
N SER A 57 -10.11 12.95 7.74
CA SER A 57 -10.35 13.00 9.18
C SER A 57 -11.31 14.13 9.51
N VAL A 58 -12.37 13.81 10.26
CA VAL A 58 -13.31 14.77 10.83
C VAL A 58 -12.89 15.04 12.28
N PRO A 59 -12.55 16.28 12.67
CA PRO A 59 -12.16 16.60 14.04
C PRO A 59 -13.38 16.69 14.98
N GLY A 60 -13.13 16.56 16.29
CA GLY A 60 -14.13 16.74 17.35
C GLY A 60 -14.56 15.43 18.03
N VAL A 61 -15.42 15.56 19.04
CA VAL A 61 -15.87 14.44 19.90
C VAL A 61 -16.69 13.39 19.13
N LYS A 62 -17.41 13.82 18.09
CA LYS A 62 -18.11 12.95 17.12
C LYS A 62 -17.34 12.81 15.80
N GLY A 63 -16.06 13.14 15.81
CA GLY A 63 -15.18 13.03 14.67
C GLY A 63 -14.83 11.58 14.33
N GLY A 64 -14.00 11.40 13.32
CA GLY A 64 -13.66 10.07 12.83
C GLY A 64 -13.00 10.10 11.47
N TYR A 65 -13.14 9.00 10.74
CA TYR A 65 -12.69 8.87 9.37
C TYR A 65 -13.85 8.49 8.45
N ARG A 66 -13.75 8.97 7.21
CA ARG A 66 -14.60 8.59 6.07
C ARG A 66 -13.74 8.54 4.81
N LEU A 67 -14.19 7.82 3.78
CA LEU A 67 -13.49 7.84 2.49
C LEU A 67 -13.45 9.27 1.93
N PHE A 68 -12.32 9.63 1.32
CA PHE A 68 -12.17 10.92 0.64
C PHE A 68 -12.59 10.84 -0.83
N LYS A 69 -12.51 9.65 -1.43
CA LYS A 69 -12.89 9.36 -2.82
C LYS A 69 -13.93 8.24 -2.86
N SER A 70 -14.56 8.03 -4.01
CA SER A 70 -15.43 6.87 -4.23
C SER A 70 -14.64 5.57 -4.04
N PRO A 71 -15.25 4.48 -3.51
CA PRO A 71 -14.63 3.16 -3.44
C PRO A 71 -14.11 2.66 -4.81
N GLU A 72 -14.74 3.09 -5.90
CA GLU A 72 -14.35 2.74 -7.28
C GLU A 72 -13.01 3.37 -7.70
N ASP A 73 -12.65 4.50 -7.09
CA ASP A 73 -11.46 5.31 -7.39
C ASP A 73 -10.26 4.97 -6.48
N ILE A 74 -10.42 4.02 -5.56
CA ILE A 74 -9.39 3.62 -4.61
C ILE A 74 -8.99 2.18 -4.91
N SER A 75 -7.82 2.00 -5.48
CA SER A 75 -7.27 0.66 -5.77
C SER A 75 -6.63 0.02 -4.55
N PHE A 76 -6.48 -1.30 -4.57
CA PHE A 76 -5.70 -2.02 -3.56
C PHE A 76 -4.25 -1.55 -3.56
N TRP A 77 -3.70 -1.21 -4.73
CA TRP A 77 -2.34 -0.67 -4.82
C TRP A 77 -2.20 0.67 -4.10
N ASP A 78 -3.20 1.56 -4.18
CA ASP A 78 -3.16 2.84 -3.47
C ASP A 78 -3.05 2.63 -1.95
N VAL A 79 -3.78 1.64 -1.41
CA VAL A 79 -3.73 1.30 0.02
C VAL A 79 -2.38 0.70 0.41
N VAL A 80 -1.86 -0.23 -0.40
CA VAL A 80 -0.54 -0.84 -0.18
C VAL A 80 0.55 0.23 -0.19
N GLU A 81 0.58 1.08 -1.22
CA GLU A 81 1.58 2.14 -1.37
C GLU A 81 1.46 3.19 -0.26
N ALA A 82 0.26 3.55 0.17
CA ALA A 82 0.07 4.47 1.30
C ALA A 82 0.65 3.92 2.61
N VAL A 83 0.47 2.62 2.88
CA VAL A 83 0.90 2.01 4.15
C VAL A 83 2.39 1.62 4.14
N GLU A 84 2.87 0.98 3.07
CA GLU A 84 4.25 0.49 2.93
C GLU A 84 5.22 1.57 2.46
N GLY A 85 4.75 2.50 1.63
CA GLY A 85 5.58 3.46 0.90
C GLY A 85 6.15 2.89 -0.41
N PRO A 86 6.85 3.73 -1.20
CA PRO A 86 7.22 3.43 -2.59
C PRO A 86 8.46 2.54 -2.74
N LYS A 87 8.68 1.56 -1.85
CA LYS A 87 9.90 0.72 -1.88
C LYS A 87 9.73 -0.49 -2.80
N PRO A 88 10.72 -0.81 -3.65
CA PRO A 88 10.66 -2.01 -4.47
C PRO A 88 10.82 -3.28 -3.63
N ILE A 89 10.21 -4.38 -4.08
CA ILE A 89 10.38 -5.71 -3.47
C ILE A 89 11.84 -6.19 -3.63
N PHE A 90 12.43 -5.91 -4.79
CA PHE A 90 13.79 -6.28 -5.12
C PHE A 90 14.65 -5.04 -5.36
N GLN A 91 15.67 -4.86 -4.53
CA GLN A 91 16.65 -3.80 -4.70
C GLN A 91 17.99 -4.40 -5.17
N CYS A 92 18.31 -4.22 -6.46
CA CYS A 92 19.58 -4.70 -6.99
C CYS A 92 20.74 -3.96 -6.33
N LYS A 93 21.66 -4.70 -5.72
CA LYS A 93 22.89 -4.16 -5.13
C LYS A 93 24.08 -4.14 -6.11
N ASN A 94 23.81 -4.35 -7.41
CA ASN A 94 24.81 -4.44 -8.47
C ASN A 94 26.03 -5.31 -8.10
N ILE A 95 25.78 -6.47 -7.47
CA ILE A 95 26.86 -7.36 -7.00
C ILE A 95 27.76 -7.89 -8.12
N LYS A 96 27.30 -7.81 -9.39
CA LYS A 96 28.11 -8.12 -10.57
C LYS A 96 29.34 -7.21 -10.66
N ASP A 97 29.24 -5.98 -10.18
CA ASP A 97 30.32 -5.01 -10.20
C ASP A 97 31.38 -5.31 -9.12
N ASN A 98 31.02 -6.12 -8.11
CA ASN A 98 31.87 -6.45 -6.96
C ASN A 98 32.62 -7.80 -7.11
N GLY A 99 32.45 -8.54 -8.21
CA GLY A 99 32.85 -9.94 -8.28
C GLY A 99 33.68 -10.33 -9.51
N TYR A 100 34.99 -10.45 -9.28
CA TYR A 100 36.04 -11.43 -9.73
C TYR A 100 35.83 -12.43 -10.88
N LEU A 101 34.67 -12.54 -11.53
CA LEU A 101 34.46 -13.31 -12.76
C LEU A 101 34.84 -12.48 -13.99
N TYR A 102 35.99 -11.80 -13.94
CA TYR A 102 36.63 -11.21 -15.11
C TYR A 102 37.09 -12.38 -16.01
N ARG A 103 36.19 -12.92 -16.83
CA ARG A 103 36.63 -13.48 -18.10
C ARG A 103 36.93 -12.29 -18.99
N GLU A 104 38.21 -12.12 -19.33
CA GLU A 104 38.69 -11.09 -20.24
C GLU A 104 37.76 -10.99 -21.46
N ASN A 105 37.34 -9.76 -21.78
CA ASN A 105 36.57 -9.37 -22.96
C ASN A 105 35.10 -9.85 -23.08
N CYS A 106 34.16 -9.34 -22.27
CA CYS A 106 32.73 -9.50 -22.62
C CYS A 106 31.80 -8.30 -22.35
N CYS A 107 32.25 -7.15 -21.83
CA CYS A 107 31.32 -6.08 -21.45
C CYS A 107 31.83 -4.68 -21.82
N THR A 108 31.62 -4.24 -23.06
CA THR A 108 31.79 -2.84 -23.50
C THR A 108 30.48 -2.02 -23.46
N ALA A 109 29.48 -2.47 -22.69
CA ALA A 109 28.27 -1.71 -22.39
C ALA A 109 27.84 -1.95 -20.94
N PRO A 110 27.14 -1.01 -20.28
CA PRO A 110 26.43 -1.28 -19.04
C PRO A 110 25.36 -2.35 -19.33
N SER A 111 25.73 -3.62 -19.20
CA SER A 111 24.81 -4.72 -19.43
C SER A 111 23.76 -4.70 -18.34
N SER A 112 22.53 -4.31 -18.70
CA SER A 112 21.37 -4.34 -17.81
C SER A 112 21.28 -5.71 -17.16
N CYS A 113 21.40 -5.78 -15.83
CA CYS A 113 21.35 -7.05 -15.12
C CYS A 113 20.04 -7.78 -15.41
N THR A 114 20.06 -8.87 -16.19
CA THR A 114 18.85 -9.60 -16.60
C THR A 114 18.03 -10.08 -15.40
N ILE A 115 18.69 -10.46 -14.30
CA ILE A 115 18.01 -10.79 -13.04
C ILE A 115 17.21 -9.59 -12.53
N ASN A 116 17.81 -8.40 -12.49
CA ASN A 116 17.11 -7.18 -12.08
C ASN A 116 15.92 -6.88 -12.99
N LEU A 117 16.07 -7.03 -14.31
CA LEU A 117 14.97 -6.81 -15.26
C LEU A 117 13.78 -7.76 -15.02
N VAL A 118 14.05 -9.05 -14.81
CA VAL A 118 13.00 -10.04 -14.51
C VAL A 118 12.30 -9.70 -13.19
N MET A 119 13.07 -9.34 -12.15
CA MET A 119 12.50 -8.98 -10.84
C MET A 119 11.63 -7.72 -10.93
N LEU A 120 12.07 -6.67 -11.63
CA LEU A 120 11.27 -5.45 -11.86
C LEU A 120 10.00 -5.74 -12.66
N SER A 121 10.10 -6.57 -13.69
CA SER A 121 8.95 -6.94 -14.53
C SER A 121 7.91 -7.76 -13.76
N ALA A 122 8.36 -8.64 -12.86
CA ALA A 122 7.47 -9.41 -11.99
C ALA A 122 6.74 -8.50 -10.99
N GLU A 123 7.46 -7.55 -10.38
CA GLU A 123 6.89 -6.58 -9.46
C GLU A 123 5.84 -5.70 -10.15
N GLU A 124 6.10 -5.20 -11.36
CA GLU A 124 5.13 -4.37 -12.08
C GLU A 124 3.84 -5.13 -12.40
N LYS A 125 3.92 -6.40 -12.83
CA LYS A 125 2.72 -7.24 -13.06
C LYS A 125 1.88 -7.42 -11.79
N MET A 126 2.52 -7.56 -10.63
CA MET A 126 1.81 -7.63 -9.36
C MET A 126 1.14 -6.29 -9.03
N ARG A 127 1.84 -5.17 -9.23
CA ARG A 127 1.28 -3.82 -9.01
C ARG A 127 0.08 -3.56 -9.92
N ASP A 128 0.17 -3.91 -11.20
CA ASP A 128 -0.90 -3.76 -12.18
C ASP A 128 -2.15 -4.54 -11.78
N PHE A 129 -1.98 -5.77 -11.28
CA PHE A 129 -3.10 -6.55 -10.77
C PHE A 129 -3.80 -5.84 -9.59
N LEU A 130 -3.04 -5.28 -8.65
CA LEU A 130 -3.59 -4.56 -7.50
C LEU A 130 -4.19 -3.20 -7.87
N ARG A 131 -3.68 -2.52 -8.90
CA ARG A 131 -4.27 -1.30 -9.46
C ARG A 131 -5.62 -1.58 -10.13
N GLY A 132 -5.75 -2.75 -10.76
CA GLY A 132 -6.98 -3.19 -11.42
C GLY A 132 -8.10 -3.64 -10.47
N LYS A 133 -7.87 -3.67 -9.16
CA LYS A 133 -8.87 -4.02 -8.15
C LYS A 133 -9.10 -2.82 -7.23
N ASN A 134 -10.35 -2.39 -7.10
CA ASN A 134 -10.75 -1.25 -6.28
C ASN A 134 -11.57 -1.66 -5.07
N LEU A 135 -11.81 -0.73 -4.13
CA LEU A 135 -12.52 -1.04 -2.89
C LEU A 135 -13.98 -1.46 -3.13
N SER A 136 -14.64 -1.01 -4.21
CA SER A 136 -15.98 -1.50 -4.56
C SER A 136 -16.02 -3.01 -4.79
N TRP A 137 -14.90 -3.65 -5.17
CA TRP A 137 -14.80 -5.11 -5.27
C TRP A 137 -15.02 -5.83 -3.93
N LEU A 138 -14.83 -5.14 -2.80
CA LEU A 138 -15.07 -5.69 -1.46
C LEU A 138 -16.54 -5.64 -1.03
N ASN A 139 -17.41 -4.99 -1.82
CA ASN A 139 -18.85 -4.88 -1.57
C ASN A 139 -19.68 -5.92 -2.35
N GLU A 140 -19.01 -6.88 -3.01
CA GLU A 140 -19.64 -8.03 -3.71
C GLU A 140 -19.79 -9.26 -2.81
#